data_AF-A0A7X6VPH6-F1
#
_entry.id   AF-A0A7X6VPH6-F1
#
_cell.length_a   1.000
_cell.length_b   1.000
_cell.length_c   1.000
_cell.angle_alpha   90.00
_cell.angle_beta   90.00
_cell.angle_gamma   90.00
#
_symmetry.space_group_name_H-M   'P 1'
#
loop_
_entity.id
_entity.type
_entity.pdbx_description
1 polymer ?
#
loop_
_entity_poly.entity_id
_entity_poly.type
_entity_poly.pdbx_seq_one_letter_code
_entity_poly.pdbx_strand_id
1 'polypeptide(L)'
;MAKLNLDSNIIIKGQDYLINDVVNKLIYLPAEEVVAFFTNIGLNVPRFTRINVLKNVLREPVRELRSERVTLADEVNYRLLWFNRYTEYQLENLLAFFESPSLNRLYLNEIWKELLYYMVEKQVNDSDIERLIQTAEQMPQVLPKDILSYNVSLKTVFFDEKGEIDGVKPEDFRPILYRSSTLVELRALGLKYGVDVPRRLKKDQLAQIIIDKLIERDELTPELKEEISKMSIIHIQRFAKNNDIKASIELKKEEIIEYILANATETKEAYFIPSGDNIYEQEIQEEIVEEVLIEDEVIDIAETEEVVEVSEEAPEEVIEEVVAEVPEEISEEVVDELLPIILNIAQFNSNEKYYKEDIRELKENLKQEEKENKIVKEKAADASEGGFIRFMSWMIAFVLLAIIIVVLIDLIF
;
A
#
# COMPACT_ATOMS: atom_id res chain seq x y z
N MET A 1 15.97 -20.32 -14.20
CA MET A 1 17.09 -19.40 -14.41
C MET A 1 17.35 -18.66 -13.11
N ALA A 2 18.55 -18.15 -12.86
CA ALA A 2 18.79 -17.30 -11.69
C ALA A 2 18.00 -15.98 -11.85
N LYS A 3 17.46 -15.44 -10.75
CA LYS A 3 16.82 -14.11 -10.75
C LYS A 3 17.83 -13.07 -11.26
N LEU A 4 17.36 -12.13 -12.09
CA LEU A 4 18.21 -11.06 -12.60
C LEU A 4 18.56 -10.08 -11.47
N ASN A 5 19.85 -9.73 -11.39
CA ASN A 5 20.33 -8.63 -10.56
C ASN A 5 20.41 -7.35 -11.42
N LEU A 6 20.24 -6.16 -10.81
CA LEU A 6 20.37 -4.87 -11.49
C LEU A 6 21.73 -4.70 -12.19
N ASP A 7 22.78 -5.32 -11.65
CA ASP A 7 24.13 -5.31 -12.21
C ASP A 7 24.33 -6.34 -13.34
N SER A 8 23.31 -7.12 -13.68
CA SER A 8 23.39 -8.12 -14.75
C SER A 8 23.15 -7.47 -16.11
N ASN A 9 23.69 -8.10 -17.17
CA ASN A 9 23.41 -7.73 -18.55
C ASN A 9 22.34 -8.64 -19.15
N ILE A 10 21.55 -8.08 -20.06
CA ILE A 10 20.66 -8.81 -20.95
C ILE A 10 21.04 -8.52 -22.40
N ILE A 11 20.92 -9.53 -23.27
CA ILE A 11 21.17 -9.39 -24.69
C ILE A 11 19.83 -9.16 -25.38
N ILE A 12 19.68 -8.03 -26.07
CA ILE A 12 18.50 -7.71 -26.88
C ILE A 12 19.01 -7.36 -28.29
N LYS A 13 18.56 -8.11 -29.31
CA LYS A 13 19.04 -8.01 -30.69
C LYS A 13 20.56 -8.06 -30.84
N GLY A 14 21.22 -8.84 -29.99
CA GLY A 14 22.68 -8.96 -30.01
C GLY A 14 23.44 -7.76 -29.43
N GLN A 15 22.75 -6.79 -28.81
CA GLN A 15 23.36 -5.73 -28.01
C GLN A 15 23.24 -6.06 -26.52
N ASP A 16 24.31 -5.82 -25.78
CA ASP A 16 24.34 -5.95 -24.32
C ASP A 16 23.75 -4.69 -23.67
N TYR A 17 22.75 -4.89 -22.82
CA TYR A 17 22.14 -3.85 -22.01
C TYR A 17 22.33 -4.16 -20.53
N LEU A 18 22.82 -3.18 -19.77
CA LEU A 18 22.80 -3.24 -18.31
C LEU A 18 21.36 -3.10 -17.82
N ILE A 19 20.89 -4.01 -16.97
CA ILE A 19 19.51 -4.01 -16.49
C ILE A 19 19.18 -2.71 -15.77
N ASN A 20 20.08 -2.23 -14.91
CA ASN A 20 19.87 -0.97 -14.21
C ASN A 20 19.62 0.21 -15.17
N ASP A 21 20.34 0.28 -16.30
CA ASP A 21 20.17 1.36 -17.26
C ASP A 21 18.82 1.28 -17.98
N VAL A 22 18.37 0.06 -18.28
CA VAL A 22 17.07 -0.19 -18.89
C VAL A 22 15.95 0.17 -17.91
N VAL A 23 16.00 -0.37 -16.69
CA VAL A 23 15.00 -0.14 -15.65
C VAL A 23 14.86 1.35 -15.34
N ASN A 24 15.98 2.08 -15.18
CA ASN A 24 15.96 3.52 -14.91
C ASN A 24 15.31 4.36 -16.03
N LYS A 25 15.18 3.83 -17.25
CA LYS A 25 14.39 4.45 -18.32
C LYS A 25 12.92 4.06 -18.21
N LEU A 26 12.63 2.78 -17.98
CA LEU A 26 11.27 2.22 -17.94
C LEU A 26 10.40 2.81 -16.82
N ILE A 27 10.98 3.20 -15.68
CA ILE A 27 10.21 3.78 -14.55
C ILE A 27 9.44 5.07 -14.91
N TYR A 28 9.77 5.73 -16.01
CA TYR A 28 9.09 6.95 -16.47
C TYR A 28 7.95 6.69 -17.47
N LEU A 29 7.71 5.42 -17.84
CA LEU A 29 6.61 5.09 -18.73
C LEU A 29 5.26 5.37 -18.05
N PRO A 30 4.34 6.10 -18.71
CA PRO A 30 2.98 6.28 -18.21
C PRO A 30 2.19 4.98 -18.32
N ALA A 31 1.16 4.81 -17.50
CA ALA A 31 0.45 3.54 -17.37
C ALA A 31 -0.18 3.08 -18.70
N GLU A 32 -0.64 4.01 -19.53
CA GLU A 32 -1.25 3.75 -20.83
C GLU A 32 -0.27 3.06 -21.78
N GLU A 33 0.99 3.49 -21.81
CA GLU A 33 2.04 2.89 -22.64
C GLU A 33 2.39 1.48 -22.15
N VAL A 34 2.41 1.28 -20.83
CA VAL A 34 2.64 -0.05 -20.23
C VAL A 34 1.51 -1.01 -20.60
N VAL A 35 0.26 -0.60 -20.41
CA VAL A 35 -0.93 -1.40 -20.75
C VAL A 35 -0.94 -1.71 -22.25
N ALA A 36 -0.69 -0.71 -23.10
CA ALA A 36 -0.64 -0.88 -24.55
C ALA A 36 0.44 -1.89 -24.95
N PHE A 37 1.64 -1.79 -24.37
CA PHE A 37 2.74 -2.73 -24.63
C PHE A 37 2.35 -4.16 -24.30
N PHE A 38 1.94 -4.44 -23.06
CA PHE A 38 1.61 -5.81 -22.61
C PHE A 38 0.42 -6.39 -23.38
N THR A 39 -0.58 -5.56 -23.70
CA THR A 39 -1.72 -5.96 -24.54
C THR A 39 -1.28 -6.35 -25.95
N ASN A 40 -0.40 -5.55 -26.56
CA ASN A 40 0.07 -5.78 -27.93
C ASN A 40 0.90 -7.06 -28.08
N ILE A 41 1.68 -7.42 -27.06
CA ILE A 41 2.45 -8.67 -27.06
C ILE A 41 1.64 -9.87 -26.55
N GLY A 42 0.40 -9.66 -26.09
CA GLY A 42 -0.47 -10.70 -25.56
C GLY A 42 0.08 -11.36 -24.29
N LEU A 43 0.77 -10.59 -23.45
CA LEU A 43 1.38 -11.07 -22.21
C LEU A 43 0.67 -10.48 -20.99
N ASN A 44 0.29 -11.35 -20.06
CA ASN A 44 -0.16 -10.97 -18.72
C ASN A 44 0.79 -11.52 -17.67
N VAL A 45 0.84 -10.85 -16.52
CA VAL A 45 1.78 -11.13 -15.44
C VAL A 45 1.02 -11.63 -14.21
N PRO A 46 1.48 -12.70 -13.52
CA PRO A 46 0.82 -13.16 -12.30
C PRO A 46 0.80 -12.03 -11.26
N ARG A 47 -0.36 -11.75 -10.65
CA ARG A 47 -0.55 -10.66 -9.68
C ARG A 47 0.40 -10.77 -8.49
N PHE A 48 0.72 -12.00 -8.08
CA PHE A 48 1.67 -12.26 -7.00
C PHE A 48 3.06 -11.64 -7.23
N THR A 49 3.44 -11.38 -8.50
CA THR A 49 4.67 -10.63 -8.85
C THR A 49 4.67 -9.24 -8.23
N ARG A 50 3.58 -8.48 -8.39
CA ARG A 50 3.45 -7.13 -7.84
C ARG A 50 3.30 -7.14 -6.33
N ILE A 51 2.55 -8.11 -5.78
CA ILE A 51 2.42 -8.30 -4.33
C ILE A 51 3.78 -8.50 -3.67
N ASN A 52 4.64 -9.36 -4.24
CA ASN A 52 5.97 -9.60 -3.68
C ASN A 52 6.86 -8.37 -3.71
N VAL A 53 6.83 -7.62 -4.81
CA VAL A 53 7.58 -6.36 -4.93
C VAL A 53 7.10 -5.37 -3.87
N LEU A 54 5.78 -5.15 -3.75
CA LEU A 54 5.22 -4.25 -2.76
C LEU A 54 5.58 -4.67 -1.33
N LYS A 55 5.45 -5.96 -0.98
CA LYS A 55 5.83 -6.48 0.34
C LYS A 55 7.31 -6.26 0.67
N ASN A 56 8.20 -6.44 -0.31
CA ASN A 56 9.63 -6.23 -0.08
C ASN A 56 9.95 -4.74 0.11
N VAL A 57 9.36 -3.88 -0.72
CA VAL A 57 9.58 -2.42 -0.67
C VAL A 57 9.01 -1.80 0.59
N LEU A 58 7.84 -2.28 1.04
CA LEU A 58 7.15 -1.75 2.22
C LEU A 58 7.63 -2.35 3.55
N ARG A 59 8.45 -3.40 3.53
CA ARG A 59 8.86 -4.11 4.75
C ARG A 59 9.51 -3.19 5.77
N GLU A 60 10.50 -2.41 5.36
CA GLU A 60 11.23 -1.50 6.25
C GLU A 60 10.35 -0.35 6.75
N PRO A 61 9.67 0.43 5.88
CA PRO A 61 8.75 1.47 6.33
C PRO A 61 7.65 0.96 7.28
N VAL A 62 7.13 -0.25 7.06
CA VAL A 62 6.13 -0.86 7.95
C VAL A 62 6.75 -1.24 9.29
N ARG A 63 7.97 -1.78 9.30
CA ARG A 63 8.67 -2.12 10.54
C ARG A 63 8.91 -0.87 11.39
N GLU A 64 9.40 0.20 10.77
CA GLU A 64 9.62 1.50 11.42
C GLU A 64 8.31 2.06 11.98
N LEU A 65 7.26 2.15 11.15
CA LEU A 65 5.96 2.67 11.58
C LEU A 65 5.33 1.86 12.73
N ARG A 66 5.49 0.53 12.73
CA ARG A 66 5.03 -0.32 13.84
C ARG A 66 5.83 -0.07 15.12
N SER A 67 7.15 0.15 15.00
CA SER A 67 8.00 0.47 16.15
C SER A 67 7.69 1.85 16.77
N GLU A 68 7.19 2.79 15.97
CA GLU A 68 6.71 4.09 16.45
C GLU A 68 5.31 3.98 17.11
N ARG A 69 4.52 2.96 16.75
CA ARG A 69 3.11 2.79 17.14
C ARG A 69 2.84 1.56 18.00
N VAL A 70 3.78 1.19 18.87
CA VAL A 70 3.76 -0.08 19.62
C VAL A 70 2.54 -0.26 20.53
N THR A 71 1.83 0.80 20.89
CA THR A 71 0.68 0.70 21.80
C THR A 71 -0.45 -0.18 21.22
N LEU A 72 -0.95 -1.13 22.02
CA LEU A 72 -2.02 -2.09 21.65
C LEU A 72 -3.34 -1.44 21.23
N ALA A 73 -3.57 -0.18 21.62
CA ALA A 73 -4.76 0.57 21.26
C ALA A 73 -4.65 1.25 19.88
N ASP A 74 -3.49 1.21 19.22
CA ASP A 74 -3.31 1.82 17.90
C ASP A 74 -3.87 0.89 16.81
N GLU A 75 -4.99 1.31 16.21
CA GLU A 75 -5.64 0.61 15.10
C GLU A 75 -4.70 0.39 13.92
N VAL A 76 -3.83 1.36 13.61
CA VAL A 76 -2.88 1.26 12.50
C VAL A 76 -1.88 0.15 12.78
N ASN A 77 -1.29 0.09 13.98
CA ASN A 77 -0.39 -1.00 14.34
C ASN A 77 -1.10 -2.35 14.32
N TYR A 78 -2.32 -2.43 14.87
CA TYR A 78 -3.13 -3.66 14.83
C TYR A 78 -3.37 -4.15 13.40
N ARG A 79 -3.71 -3.25 12.47
CA ARG A 79 -3.89 -3.58 11.05
C ARG A 79 -2.57 -4.06 10.44
N LEU A 80 -1.47 -3.37 10.72
CA LEU A 80 -0.13 -3.70 10.19
C LEU A 80 0.42 -5.04 10.69
N LEU A 81 -0.11 -5.64 11.76
CA LEU A 81 0.18 -7.03 12.12
C LEU A 81 -0.12 -8.00 10.95
N TRP A 82 -1.11 -7.65 10.11
CA TRP A 82 -1.54 -8.44 8.97
C TRP A 82 -0.73 -8.19 7.68
N PHE A 83 0.28 -7.32 7.72
CA PHE A 83 1.06 -6.88 6.55
C PHE A 83 1.54 -8.03 5.66
N ASN A 84 2.11 -9.09 6.27
CA ASN A 84 2.64 -10.24 5.52
C ASN A 84 1.55 -11.00 4.73
N ARG A 85 0.28 -10.85 5.11
CA ARG A 85 -0.88 -11.45 4.45
C ARG A 85 -1.66 -10.47 3.57
N TYR A 86 -1.34 -9.18 3.57
CA TYR A 86 -2.09 -8.18 2.80
C TYR A 86 -2.30 -8.57 1.33
N THR A 87 -3.50 -8.23 0.86
CA THR A 87 -3.90 -8.27 -0.54
C THR A 87 -3.18 -7.20 -1.34
N GLU A 88 -3.20 -7.30 -2.68
CA GLU A 88 -2.57 -6.30 -3.53
C GLU A 88 -3.11 -4.89 -3.29
N TYR A 89 -4.43 -4.73 -3.23
CA TYR A 89 -5.09 -3.45 -3.01
C TYR A 89 -4.64 -2.81 -1.69
N GLN A 90 -4.54 -3.59 -0.60
CA GLN A 90 -4.05 -3.07 0.67
C GLN A 90 -2.60 -2.57 0.57
N LEU A 91 -1.76 -3.27 -0.19
CA LEU A 91 -0.37 -2.87 -0.40
C LEU A 91 -0.24 -1.63 -1.31
N GLU A 92 -1.06 -1.52 -2.36
CA GLU A 92 -1.14 -0.33 -3.23
C GLU A 92 -1.52 0.92 -2.43
N ASN A 93 -2.53 0.80 -1.55
CA ASN A 93 -2.95 1.89 -0.67
C ASN A 93 -1.89 2.21 0.39
N LEU A 94 -1.23 1.19 0.95
CA LEU A 94 -0.17 1.39 1.93
C LEU A 94 1.04 2.11 1.33
N LEU A 95 1.41 1.80 0.08
CA LEU A 95 2.44 2.54 -0.64
C LEU A 95 2.07 4.01 -0.81
N ALA A 96 0.82 4.29 -1.21
CA ALA A 96 0.34 5.66 -1.35
C ALA A 96 0.29 6.41 -0.01
N PHE A 97 -0.05 5.73 1.08
CA PHE A 97 -0.11 6.28 2.45
C PHE A 97 1.22 6.89 2.92
N PHE A 98 2.36 6.30 2.54
CA PHE A 98 3.67 6.84 2.93
C PHE A 98 4.03 8.15 2.22
N GLU A 99 3.33 8.53 1.14
CA GLU A 99 3.54 9.76 0.37
C GLU A 99 5.02 10.05 0.02
N SER A 100 5.83 9.01 -0.14
CA SER A 100 7.29 9.12 -0.26
C SER A 100 7.76 8.96 -1.72
N PRO A 101 8.34 10.02 -2.34
CA PRO A 101 8.85 9.94 -3.71
C PRO A 101 10.00 8.93 -3.87
N SER A 102 10.84 8.79 -2.85
CA SER A 102 11.94 7.82 -2.86
C SER A 102 11.42 6.38 -2.79
N LEU A 103 10.41 6.13 -1.95
CA LEU A 103 9.75 4.82 -1.87
C LEU A 103 9.02 4.47 -3.17
N ASN A 104 8.32 5.44 -3.77
CA ASN A 104 7.67 5.25 -5.08
C ASN A 104 8.68 4.93 -6.18
N ARG A 105 9.82 5.63 -6.22
CA ARG A 105 10.92 5.31 -7.15
C ARG A 105 11.47 3.91 -6.90
N LEU A 106 11.68 3.52 -5.63
CA LEU A 106 12.16 2.18 -5.29
C LEU A 106 11.17 1.11 -5.77
N TYR A 107 9.88 1.29 -5.50
CA TYR A 107 8.81 0.43 -6.02
C TYR A 107 8.85 0.30 -7.54
N LEU A 108 8.93 1.43 -8.27
CA LEU A 108 8.97 1.42 -9.73
C LEU A 108 10.20 0.70 -10.28
N ASN A 109 11.38 0.89 -9.68
CA ASN A 109 12.58 0.16 -10.09
C ASN A 109 12.42 -1.35 -9.87
N GLU A 110 11.93 -1.76 -8.70
CA GLU A 110 11.78 -3.16 -8.35
C GLU A 110 10.72 -3.87 -9.20
N ILE A 111 9.57 -3.22 -9.46
CA ILE A 111 8.53 -3.82 -10.31
C ILE A 111 9.02 -3.93 -11.75
N TRP A 112 9.69 -2.93 -12.31
CA TRP A 112 10.21 -3.00 -13.67
C TRP A 112 11.33 -4.04 -13.83
N LYS A 113 12.17 -4.22 -12.81
CA LYS A 113 13.14 -5.31 -12.78
C LYS A 113 12.46 -6.68 -12.85
N GLU A 114 11.44 -6.91 -12.03
CA GLU A 114 10.70 -8.19 -12.03
C GLU A 114 9.87 -8.38 -13.31
N LEU A 115 9.29 -7.31 -13.89
CA LEU A 115 8.62 -7.36 -15.19
C LEU A 115 9.60 -7.70 -16.33
N LEU A 116 10.78 -7.08 -16.34
CA LEU A 116 11.82 -7.37 -17.33
C LEU A 116 12.33 -8.81 -17.21
N TYR A 117 12.54 -9.29 -15.98
CA TYR A 117 12.86 -10.68 -15.71
C TYR A 117 11.79 -11.62 -16.25
N TYR A 118 10.51 -11.33 -15.98
CA TYR A 118 9.40 -12.12 -16.47
C TYR A 118 9.31 -12.13 -18.00
N MET A 119 9.55 -10.99 -18.66
CA MET A 119 9.62 -10.92 -20.13
C MET A 119 10.73 -11.81 -20.72
N VAL A 120 11.92 -11.80 -20.10
CA VAL A 120 13.03 -12.68 -20.50
C VAL A 120 12.69 -14.15 -20.28
N GLU A 121 12.10 -14.49 -19.13
CA GLU A 121 11.68 -15.86 -18.82
C GLU A 121 10.63 -16.38 -19.82
N LYS A 122 9.69 -15.51 -20.23
CA LYS A 122 8.66 -15.80 -21.24
C LYS A 122 9.14 -15.69 -22.69
N GLN A 123 10.42 -15.38 -22.90
CA GLN A 123 11.04 -15.27 -24.23
C GLN A 123 10.30 -14.27 -25.14
N VAL A 124 9.92 -13.11 -24.56
CA VAL A 124 9.37 -12.00 -25.34
C VAL A 124 10.37 -11.60 -26.43
N ASN A 125 9.88 -11.32 -27.64
CA ASN A 125 10.72 -11.02 -28.78
C ASN A 125 11.57 -9.77 -28.52
N ASP A 126 12.88 -9.86 -28.79
CA ASP A 126 13.82 -8.75 -28.67
C ASP A 126 13.35 -7.47 -29.39
N SER A 127 12.63 -7.58 -30.51
CA SER A 127 12.07 -6.40 -31.19
C SER A 127 11.00 -5.68 -30.40
N ASP A 128 10.22 -6.41 -29.59
CA ASP A 128 9.23 -5.82 -28.73
C ASP A 128 9.89 -5.13 -27.53
N ILE A 129 10.89 -5.78 -26.92
CA ILE A 129 11.65 -5.20 -25.80
C ILE A 129 12.41 -3.95 -26.26
N GLU A 130 13.05 -3.98 -27.43
CA GLU A 130 13.73 -2.81 -27.98
C GLU A 130 12.75 -1.65 -28.23
N ARG A 131 11.58 -1.93 -28.79
CA ARG A 131 10.53 -0.91 -28.99
C ARG A 131 10.08 -0.31 -27.67
N LEU A 132 9.91 -1.10 -26.62
CA LEU A 132 9.57 -0.61 -25.28
C LEU A 132 10.65 0.35 -24.74
N ILE A 133 11.92 -0.02 -24.90
CA ILE A 133 13.06 0.83 -24.49
C ILE A 133 13.06 2.14 -25.27
N GLN A 134 12.87 2.08 -26.59
CA GLN A 134 12.80 3.27 -27.45
C GLN A 134 11.63 4.19 -27.06
N THR A 135 10.47 3.63 -26.73
CA THR A 135 9.33 4.40 -26.20
C THR A 135 9.72 5.10 -24.90
N ALA A 136 10.36 4.41 -23.97
CA ALA A 136 10.78 4.97 -22.69
C ALA A 136 11.82 6.10 -22.85
N GLU A 137 12.72 6.00 -23.82
CA GLU A 137 13.72 7.04 -24.13
C GLU A 137 13.10 8.35 -24.65
N GLN A 138 11.89 8.28 -25.21
CA GLN A 138 11.14 9.45 -25.70
C GLN A 138 10.31 10.11 -24.61
N MET A 139 10.12 9.45 -23.45
CA MET A 139 9.30 9.97 -22.37
C MET A 139 10.02 11.06 -21.58
N PRO A 140 9.28 12.07 -21.08
CA PRO A 140 9.84 13.00 -20.10
C PRO A 140 10.26 12.23 -18.85
N GLN A 141 11.40 12.58 -18.25
CA GLN A 141 11.90 11.96 -17.01
C GLN A 141 11.13 12.43 -15.77
N VAL A 142 9.82 12.22 -15.79
CA VAL A 142 8.88 12.61 -14.74
C VAL A 142 8.21 11.35 -14.23
N LEU A 143 8.37 11.06 -12.95
CA LEU A 143 7.71 9.91 -12.33
C LEU A 143 6.19 10.12 -12.27
N PRO A 144 5.40 9.02 -12.23
CA PRO A 144 3.98 9.10 -11.95
C PRO A 144 3.72 9.88 -10.64
N LYS A 145 2.91 10.95 -10.73
CA LYS A 145 2.57 11.78 -9.56
C LYS A 145 1.68 11.05 -8.57
N ASP A 146 0.69 10.33 -9.10
CA ASP A 146 -0.22 9.50 -8.33
C ASP A 146 0.08 8.03 -8.61
N ILE A 147 0.78 7.40 -7.66
CA ILE A 147 1.19 6.01 -7.77
C ILE A 147 0.02 5.03 -7.65
N LEU A 148 -1.05 5.42 -6.94
CA LEU A 148 -2.24 4.60 -6.78
C LEU A 148 -3.01 4.54 -8.11
N SER A 149 -3.28 5.70 -8.71
CA SER A 149 -3.93 5.78 -10.03
C SER A 149 -3.11 5.08 -11.13
N TYR A 150 -1.77 5.19 -11.06
CA TYR A 150 -0.87 4.43 -11.93
C TYR A 150 -1.11 2.92 -11.78
N ASN A 151 -1.07 2.39 -10.56
CA ASN A 151 -1.25 0.96 -10.29
C ASN A 151 -2.65 0.44 -10.66
N VAL A 152 -3.71 1.22 -10.41
CA VAL A 152 -5.08 0.89 -10.81
C VAL A 152 -5.20 0.77 -12.33
N SER A 153 -4.56 1.68 -13.07
CA SER A 153 -4.55 1.65 -14.54
C SER A 153 -3.86 0.40 -15.09
N LEU A 154 -2.90 -0.17 -14.35
CA LEU A 154 -2.22 -1.41 -14.72
C LEU A 154 -3.02 -2.69 -14.39
N LYS A 155 -4.24 -2.60 -13.84
CA LYS A 155 -5.03 -3.77 -13.40
C LYS A 155 -5.06 -4.89 -14.44
N THR A 156 -5.23 -4.56 -15.73
CA THR A 156 -5.36 -5.54 -16.82
C THR A 156 -4.05 -6.21 -17.22
N VAL A 157 -2.90 -5.63 -16.85
CA VAL A 157 -1.58 -6.25 -17.06
C VAL A 157 -1.40 -7.47 -16.15
N PHE A 158 -2.00 -7.42 -14.96
CA PHE A 158 -1.89 -8.45 -13.94
C PHE A 158 -3.12 -9.36 -13.89
N PHE A 159 -2.92 -10.66 -13.71
CA PHE A 159 -4.00 -11.63 -13.57
C PHE A 159 -3.91 -12.37 -12.24
N ASP A 160 -5.08 -12.71 -11.68
CA ASP A 160 -5.20 -13.61 -10.53
C ASP A 160 -5.14 -15.06 -10.99
N GLU A 161 -4.49 -15.92 -10.20
CA GLU A 161 -4.55 -17.36 -10.45
C GLU A 161 -5.99 -17.87 -10.26
N LYS A 162 -6.26 -19.05 -10.80
CA LYS A 162 -7.62 -19.62 -10.74
C LYS A 162 -8.07 -19.78 -9.28
N GLY A 163 -9.19 -19.15 -8.95
CA GLY A 163 -9.77 -19.20 -7.60
C GLY A 163 -9.15 -18.22 -6.61
N GLU A 164 -8.36 -17.25 -7.09
CA GLU A 164 -7.86 -16.13 -6.30
C GLU A 164 -8.57 -14.83 -6.68
N ILE A 165 -8.55 -13.87 -5.77
CA ILE A 165 -8.98 -12.49 -5.98
C ILE A 165 -8.00 -11.57 -5.26
N ASP A 166 -7.53 -10.54 -5.95
CA ASP A 166 -6.53 -9.60 -5.42
C ASP A 166 -5.26 -10.28 -4.88
N GLY A 167 -4.92 -11.42 -5.51
CA GLY A 167 -3.74 -12.24 -5.29
C GLY A 167 -3.78 -13.09 -4.01
N VAL A 168 -4.97 -13.33 -3.47
CA VAL A 168 -5.19 -14.25 -2.34
C VAL A 168 -6.40 -15.14 -2.60
N LYS A 169 -6.44 -16.29 -1.91
CA LYS A 169 -7.59 -17.19 -1.97
C LYS A 169 -8.75 -16.69 -1.09
N PRO A 170 -10.01 -17.04 -1.37
CA PRO A 170 -11.17 -16.67 -0.57
C PRO A 170 -11.05 -17.00 0.93
N GLU A 171 -10.34 -18.07 1.29
CA GLU A 171 -10.11 -18.48 2.67
C GLU A 171 -9.19 -17.51 3.43
N ASP A 172 -8.24 -16.89 2.72
CA ASP A 172 -7.35 -15.88 3.26
C ASP A 172 -7.98 -14.48 3.17
N PHE A 173 -8.64 -14.18 2.05
CA PHE A 173 -9.31 -12.90 1.77
C PHE A 173 -10.25 -12.48 2.91
N ARG A 174 -11.03 -13.43 3.45
CA ARG A 174 -11.99 -13.21 4.55
C ARG A 174 -11.34 -12.67 5.82
N PRO A 175 -10.49 -13.44 6.54
CA PRO A 175 -9.90 -12.98 7.79
C PRO A 175 -9.00 -11.76 7.60
N ILE A 176 -8.22 -11.69 6.50
CA ILE A 176 -7.33 -10.56 6.24
C ILE A 176 -8.12 -9.27 6.18
N LEU A 177 -9.10 -9.18 5.28
CA LEU A 177 -9.83 -7.95 5.06
C LEU A 177 -10.76 -7.60 6.23
N TYR A 178 -11.33 -8.61 6.89
CA TYR A 178 -12.15 -8.39 8.08
C TYR A 178 -11.38 -7.67 9.18
N ARG A 179 -10.15 -8.14 9.45
CA ARG A 179 -9.31 -7.64 10.54
C ARG A 179 -8.53 -6.37 10.17
N SER A 180 -8.14 -6.21 8.90
CA SER A 180 -7.20 -5.16 8.49
C SER A 180 -7.73 -4.10 7.53
N SER A 181 -9.03 -4.13 7.17
CA SER A 181 -9.65 -3.12 6.30
C SER A 181 -10.85 -2.42 6.91
N THR A 182 -11.09 -1.17 6.50
CA THR A 182 -12.28 -0.38 6.85
C THR A 182 -13.45 -0.67 5.90
N LEU A 183 -14.68 -0.29 6.28
CA LEU A 183 -15.86 -0.44 5.39
C LEU A 183 -15.74 0.38 4.10
N VAL A 184 -14.97 1.47 4.10
CA VAL A 184 -14.74 2.30 2.90
C VAL A 184 -13.79 1.58 1.95
N GLU A 185 -12.68 1.06 2.47
CA GLU A 185 -11.70 0.29 1.70
C GLU A 185 -12.32 -0.97 1.10
N LEU A 186 -13.16 -1.70 1.84
CA LEU A 186 -13.85 -2.88 1.32
C LEU A 186 -14.72 -2.56 0.11
N ARG A 187 -15.46 -1.44 0.15
CA ARG A 187 -16.30 -1.03 -0.99
C ARG A 187 -15.47 -0.59 -2.18
N ALA A 188 -14.38 0.14 -1.95
CA ALA A 188 -13.45 0.52 -3.00
C ALA A 188 -12.75 -0.70 -3.64
N LEU A 189 -12.41 -1.71 -2.84
CA LEU A 189 -11.95 -3.02 -3.33
C LEU A 189 -13.03 -3.70 -4.19
N GLY A 190 -14.30 -3.69 -3.74
CA GLY A 190 -15.42 -4.19 -4.55
C GLY A 190 -15.47 -3.52 -5.92
N LEU A 191 -15.38 -2.18 -5.96
CA LEU A 191 -15.37 -1.41 -7.21
C LEU A 191 -14.17 -1.76 -8.10
N LYS A 192 -12.97 -1.97 -7.51
CA LYS A 192 -11.77 -2.46 -8.25
C LYS A 192 -12.10 -3.74 -9.02
N TYR A 193 -12.95 -4.62 -8.49
CA TYR A 193 -13.38 -5.88 -9.12
C TYR A 193 -14.75 -5.81 -9.81
N GLY A 194 -15.26 -4.61 -10.10
CA GLY A 194 -16.52 -4.42 -10.82
C GLY A 194 -17.77 -4.77 -10.00
N VAL A 195 -17.63 -4.85 -8.67
CA VAL A 195 -18.71 -5.11 -7.73
C VAL A 195 -19.09 -3.83 -7.01
N ASP A 196 -20.21 -3.23 -7.40
CA ASP A 196 -20.79 -2.11 -6.65
C ASP A 196 -21.55 -2.63 -5.42
N VAL A 197 -20.93 -2.49 -4.25
CA VAL A 197 -21.48 -2.96 -2.98
C VAL A 197 -22.48 -1.92 -2.46
N PRO A 198 -23.75 -2.28 -2.25
CA PRO A 198 -24.76 -1.33 -1.79
C PRO A 198 -24.40 -0.78 -0.40
N ARG A 199 -24.51 0.54 -0.21
CA ARG A 199 -24.27 1.17 1.10
C ARG A 199 -25.29 0.74 2.15
N ARG A 200 -26.53 0.51 1.71
CA ARG A 200 -27.67 0.17 2.56
C ARG A 200 -28.45 -0.98 1.94
N LEU A 201 -28.95 -1.88 2.78
CA LEU A 201 -29.84 -2.95 2.39
C LEU A 201 -31.22 -2.40 2.01
N LYS A 202 -31.80 -2.95 0.95
CA LYS A 202 -33.20 -2.68 0.58
C LYS A 202 -34.14 -3.40 1.55
N LYS A 203 -35.39 -2.93 1.63
CA LYS A 203 -36.45 -3.52 2.48
C LYS A 203 -36.53 -5.04 2.32
N ASP A 204 -36.55 -5.51 1.08
CA ASP A 204 -36.73 -6.94 0.79
C ASP A 204 -35.52 -7.77 1.23
N GLN A 205 -34.31 -7.22 1.13
CA GLN A 205 -33.10 -7.88 1.61
C GLN A 205 -33.06 -7.92 3.14
N LEU A 206 -33.46 -6.84 3.79
CA LEU A 206 -33.57 -6.79 5.25
C LEU A 206 -34.63 -7.77 5.78
N ALA A 207 -35.76 -7.88 5.09
CA ALA A 207 -36.78 -8.89 5.38
C ALA A 207 -36.22 -10.31 5.19
N GLN A 208 -35.46 -10.55 4.12
CA GLN A 208 -34.88 -11.87 3.84
C GLN A 208 -33.89 -12.31 4.93
N ILE A 209 -33.03 -11.41 5.43
CA ILE A 209 -32.11 -11.73 6.54
C ILE A 209 -32.85 -12.18 7.79
N ILE A 210 -33.97 -11.54 8.12
CA ILE A 210 -34.81 -11.93 9.25
C ILE A 210 -35.44 -13.31 8.99
N ILE A 211 -35.96 -13.52 7.78
CA ILE A 211 -36.54 -14.80 7.37
C ILE A 211 -35.51 -15.93 7.48
N ASP A 212 -34.29 -15.73 6.98
CA ASP A 212 -33.22 -16.72 7.03
C ASP A 212 -32.83 -17.07 8.47
N LYS A 213 -32.73 -16.05 9.36
CA LYS A 213 -32.50 -16.29 10.79
C LYS A 213 -33.65 -17.01 11.50
N LEU A 214 -34.89 -16.77 11.11
CA LEU A 214 -36.05 -17.52 11.62
C LEU A 214 -36.07 -18.95 11.09
N ILE A 215 -35.58 -19.20 9.87
CA ILE A 215 -35.40 -20.56 9.32
C ILE A 215 -34.34 -21.30 10.13
N GLU A 216 -33.18 -20.68 10.37
CA GLU A 216 -32.10 -21.27 11.18
C GLU A 216 -32.56 -21.64 12.60
N ARG A 217 -33.52 -20.91 13.15
CA ARG A 217 -34.10 -21.14 14.48
C ARG A 217 -35.32 -22.08 14.47
N ASP A 218 -35.75 -22.58 13.31
CA ASP A 218 -37.01 -23.32 13.14
C ASP A 218 -38.27 -22.57 13.64
N GLU A 219 -38.23 -21.23 13.60
CA GLU A 219 -39.30 -20.33 14.09
C GLU A 219 -40.17 -19.75 12.95
N LEU A 220 -39.82 -20.01 11.68
CA LEU A 220 -40.53 -19.45 10.55
C LEU A 220 -41.87 -20.15 10.28
N THR A 221 -42.97 -19.39 10.31
CA THR A 221 -44.28 -19.82 9.78
C THR A 221 -44.62 -19.13 8.46
N PRO A 222 -45.48 -19.73 7.61
CA PRO A 222 -45.94 -19.10 6.37
C PRO A 222 -46.59 -17.72 6.59
N GLU A 223 -47.37 -17.59 7.65
CA GLU A 223 -48.04 -16.34 8.04
C GLU A 223 -47.01 -15.27 8.45
N LEU A 224 -46.02 -15.66 9.25
CA LEU A 224 -44.96 -14.75 9.71
C LEU A 224 -44.09 -14.27 8.55
N LYS A 225 -43.80 -15.15 7.58
CA LYS A 225 -43.07 -14.78 6.35
C LYS A 225 -43.81 -13.70 5.55
N GLU A 226 -45.12 -13.86 5.38
CA GLU A 226 -45.95 -12.88 4.68
C GLU A 226 -46.05 -11.56 5.46
N GLU A 227 -46.16 -11.63 6.79
CA GLU A 227 -46.19 -10.46 7.66
C GLU A 227 -44.90 -9.63 7.53
N ILE A 228 -43.74 -10.27 7.71
CA ILE A 228 -42.42 -9.63 7.60
C ILE A 228 -42.22 -8.98 6.23
N SER A 229 -42.66 -9.63 5.14
CA SER A 229 -42.55 -9.11 3.78
C SER A 229 -43.39 -7.83 3.57
N LYS A 230 -44.52 -7.69 4.29
CA LYS A 230 -45.41 -6.52 4.18
C LYS A 230 -44.98 -5.35 5.07
N MET A 231 -44.24 -5.58 6.14
CA MET A 231 -43.79 -4.55 7.09
C MET A 231 -43.01 -3.41 6.40
N SER A 232 -43.07 -2.20 6.97
CA SER A 232 -42.16 -1.12 6.58
C SER A 232 -40.79 -1.29 7.24
N ILE A 233 -39.74 -0.65 6.72
CA ILE A 233 -38.37 -0.77 7.22
C ILE A 233 -38.28 -0.59 8.74
N ILE A 234 -38.97 0.42 9.29
CA ILE A 234 -38.99 0.70 10.74
C ILE A 234 -39.58 -0.48 11.53
N HIS A 235 -40.67 -1.08 11.03
CA HIS A 235 -41.30 -2.23 11.68
C HIS A 235 -40.43 -3.47 11.56
N ILE A 236 -39.76 -3.68 10.42
CA ILE A 236 -38.78 -4.75 10.21
C ILE A 236 -37.62 -4.63 11.23
N GLN A 237 -37.07 -3.44 11.42
CA GLN A 237 -36.01 -3.20 12.41
C GLN A 237 -36.47 -3.42 13.85
N ARG A 238 -37.68 -2.97 14.22
CA ARG A 238 -38.26 -3.24 15.55
C ARG A 238 -38.49 -4.72 15.76
N PHE A 239 -39.01 -5.41 14.75
CA PHE A 239 -39.21 -6.86 14.78
C PHE A 239 -37.88 -7.57 15.01
N ALA A 240 -36.83 -7.20 14.26
CA ALA A 240 -35.51 -7.77 14.43
C ALA A 240 -34.98 -7.56 15.85
N LYS A 241 -35.08 -6.33 16.38
CA LYS A 241 -34.67 -6.01 17.76
C LYS A 241 -35.44 -6.81 18.82
N ASN A 242 -36.75 -6.95 18.65
CA ASN A 242 -37.61 -7.67 19.61
C ASN A 242 -37.34 -9.19 19.61
N ASN A 243 -36.86 -9.74 18.50
CA ASN A 243 -36.54 -11.17 18.36
C ASN A 243 -35.03 -11.45 18.49
N ASP A 244 -34.23 -10.49 18.97
CA ASP A 244 -32.77 -10.60 19.08
C ASP A 244 -32.10 -11.07 17.77
N ILE A 245 -32.59 -10.53 16.65
CA ILE A 245 -32.03 -10.74 15.32
C ILE A 245 -31.21 -9.48 14.97
N LYS A 246 -29.90 -9.66 14.76
CA LYS A 246 -28.98 -8.59 14.36
C LYS A 246 -29.18 -8.20 12.89
N ALA A 247 -30.29 -7.55 12.56
CA ALA A 247 -30.55 -7.01 11.22
C ALA A 247 -30.33 -5.48 11.22
N SER A 248 -29.28 -5.02 10.54
CA SER A 248 -29.00 -3.60 10.32
C SER A 248 -29.33 -3.21 8.88
N ILE A 249 -29.64 -1.93 8.64
CA ILE A 249 -29.73 -1.40 7.27
C ILE A 249 -28.33 -1.28 6.65
N GLU A 250 -27.31 -1.12 7.48
CA GLU A 250 -25.92 -1.02 7.05
C GLU A 250 -25.28 -2.40 6.98
N LEU A 251 -24.56 -2.65 5.89
CA LEU A 251 -23.80 -3.88 5.72
C LEU A 251 -22.58 -3.91 6.64
N LYS A 252 -22.39 -5.03 7.33
CA LYS A 252 -21.18 -5.34 8.10
C LYS A 252 -20.03 -5.76 7.18
N LYS A 253 -18.81 -5.80 7.73
CA LYS A 253 -17.61 -6.17 6.97
C LYS A 253 -17.74 -7.56 6.34
N GLU A 254 -18.23 -8.54 7.10
CA GLU A 254 -18.43 -9.92 6.66
C GLU A 254 -19.39 -9.96 5.45
N GLU A 255 -20.50 -9.24 5.55
CA GLU A 255 -21.51 -9.17 4.49
C GLU A 255 -20.97 -8.50 3.23
N ILE A 256 -20.16 -7.44 3.37
CA ILE A 256 -19.49 -6.80 2.23
C ILE A 256 -18.49 -7.76 1.57
N ILE A 257 -17.67 -8.45 2.37
CA ILE A 257 -16.69 -9.40 1.87
C ILE A 257 -17.37 -10.54 1.10
N GLU A 258 -18.42 -11.14 1.65
CA GLU A 258 -19.17 -12.19 0.96
C GLU A 258 -19.88 -11.66 -0.29
N TYR A 259 -20.41 -10.43 -0.25
CA TYR A 259 -21.00 -9.81 -1.43
C TYR A 259 -19.98 -9.64 -2.56
N ILE A 260 -18.75 -9.24 -2.24
CA ILE A 260 -17.66 -9.16 -3.23
C ILE A 260 -17.35 -10.54 -3.78
N LEU A 261 -17.13 -11.54 -2.92
CA LEU A 261 -16.78 -12.90 -3.33
C LEU A 261 -17.90 -13.59 -4.16
N ALA A 262 -19.16 -13.28 -3.88
CA ALA A 262 -20.29 -13.86 -4.60
C ALA A 262 -20.53 -13.22 -5.99
N ASN A 263 -20.08 -11.98 -6.19
CA ASN A 263 -20.40 -11.20 -7.40
C ASN A 263 -19.19 -10.88 -8.28
N ALA A 264 -17.97 -10.97 -7.75
CA ALA A 264 -16.75 -10.71 -8.53
C ALA A 264 -16.57 -11.79 -9.61
N THR A 265 -16.09 -11.37 -10.78
CA THR A 265 -15.90 -12.27 -11.93
C THR A 265 -14.96 -13.43 -11.65
N GLU A 266 -13.97 -13.19 -10.79
CA GLU A 266 -12.88 -14.07 -10.43
C GLU A 266 -13.35 -15.23 -9.54
N THR A 267 -14.34 -14.98 -8.68
CA THR A 267 -14.73 -15.90 -7.59
C THR A 267 -16.17 -16.39 -7.68
N LYS A 268 -17.08 -15.69 -8.37
CA LYS A 268 -18.52 -16.04 -8.42
C LYS A 268 -18.82 -17.48 -8.84
N GLU A 269 -18.03 -18.07 -9.73
CA GLU A 269 -18.26 -19.43 -10.24
C GLU A 269 -17.86 -20.52 -9.25
N ALA A 270 -16.89 -20.22 -8.38
CA ALA A 270 -16.39 -21.12 -7.35
C ALA A 270 -16.85 -20.71 -5.94
N TYR A 271 -17.71 -19.69 -5.85
CA TYR A 271 -18.15 -19.14 -4.59
C TYR A 271 -18.92 -20.19 -3.77
N PHE A 272 -18.56 -20.30 -2.50
CA PHE A 272 -19.24 -21.13 -1.53
C PHE A 272 -19.43 -20.34 -0.24
N ILE A 273 -20.56 -20.60 0.42
CA ILE A 273 -20.82 -20.05 1.75
C ILE A 273 -19.95 -20.82 2.75
N PRO A 274 -19.11 -20.12 3.54
CA PRO A 274 -18.25 -20.75 4.53
C PRO A 274 -19.07 -21.53 5.58
N SER A 275 -18.67 -22.76 5.89
CA SER A 275 -19.44 -23.66 6.78
C SER A 275 -19.13 -23.50 8.28
N GLY A 276 -18.55 -22.37 8.72
CA GLY A 276 -18.26 -22.12 10.14
C GLY A 276 -17.94 -20.65 10.44
N ASP A 277 -18.38 -20.18 11.62
CA ASP A 277 -18.27 -18.77 12.04
C ASP A 277 -16.81 -18.32 12.28
N ASN A 278 -15.91 -19.25 12.62
CA ASN A 278 -14.52 -18.95 13.00
C ASN A 278 -13.61 -18.54 11.81
N ILE A 279 -14.13 -18.51 10.58
CA ILE A 279 -13.33 -18.22 9.38
C ILE A 279 -12.80 -16.78 9.37
N TYR A 280 -13.52 -15.85 10.00
CA TYR A 280 -13.08 -14.46 10.19
C TYR A 280 -12.27 -14.24 11.47
N GLU A 281 -12.29 -15.20 12.39
CA GLU A 281 -11.69 -15.07 13.71
C GLU A 281 -10.22 -15.48 13.77
N GLN A 282 -9.60 -15.87 12.65
CA GLN A 282 -8.18 -16.22 12.62
C GLN A 282 -7.33 -15.11 13.25
N GLU A 283 -6.48 -15.47 14.21
CA GLU A 283 -5.52 -14.57 14.84
C GLU A 283 -4.13 -14.78 14.21
N ILE A 284 -3.34 -13.72 14.15
CA ILE A 284 -1.93 -13.81 13.79
C ILE A 284 -1.15 -14.15 15.05
N GLN A 285 -0.37 -15.23 15.00
CA GLN A 285 0.68 -15.46 15.99
C GLN A 285 1.77 -14.43 15.70
N GLU A 286 2.06 -13.54 16.65
CA GLU A 286 3.15 -12.58 16.50
C GLU A 286 4.46 -13.35 16.29
N GLU A 287 5.05 -13.24 15.11
CA GLU A 287 6.47 -13.54 14.94
C GLU A 287 7.21 -12.49 15.78
N ILE A 288 7.72 -12.92 16.93
CA ILE A 288 8.62 -12.14 17.77
C ILE A 288 9.75 -11.68 16.85
N VAL A 289 9.84 -10.37 16.63
CA VAL A 289 10.98 -9.77 15.95
C VAL A 289 12.17 -10.04 16.88
N GLU A 290 13.02 -11.00 16.52
CA GLU A 290 14.30 -11.19 17.19
C GLU A 290 15.08 -9.88 17.05
N GLU A 291 15.09 -9.07 18.11
CA GLU A 291 16.07 -8.01 18.28
C GLU A 291 17.45 -8.67 18.24
N VAL A 292 18.19 -8.40 17.17
CA VAL A 292 19.63 -8.63 17.15
C VAL A 292 20.21 -7.66 18.18
N LEU A 293 20.31 -8.11 19.42
CA LEU A 293 21.04 -7.45 20.50
C LEU A 293 22.49 -7.31 20.03
N ILE A 294 22.87 -6.12 19.59
CA ILE A 294 24.27 -5.72 19.52
C ILE A 294 24.66 -5.47 20.98
N GLU A 295 25.46 -6.38 21.56
CA GLU A 295 26.07 -6.22 22.87
C GLU A 295 26.97 -4.98 22.86
N ASP A 296 26.44 -3.84 23.32
CA ASP A 296 27.28 -2.75 23.80
C ASP A 296 27.58 -3.00 25.29
N GLU A 297 28.88 -3.18 25.57
CA GLU A 297 29.46 -3.35 26.90
C GLU A 297 28.91 -2.30 27.89
N VAL A 298 28.21 -2.79 28.92
CA VAL A 298 27.74 -1.98 30.04
C VAL A 298 28.94 -1.66 30.95
N ILE A 299 29.31 -0.39 31.04
CA ILE A 299 30.16 0.13 32.13
C ILE A 299 29.25 0.34 33.36
N ASP A 300 29.52 -0.47 34.38
CA ASP A 300 28.98 -0.41 35.74
C ASP A 300 29.11 1.00 36.36
N ILE A 301 27.99 1.59 36.79
CA ILE A 301 27.96 2.49 37.96
C ILE A 301 26.65 2.27 38.75
N ALA A 302 26.85 2.01 40.04
CA ALA A 302 25.92 1.50 41.06
C ALA A 302 24.70 2.37 41.45
N GLU A 303 23.65 1.63 41.84
CA GLU A 303 22.65 1.82 42.91
C GLU A 303 22.39 3.22 43.49
N THR A 304 21.10 3.58 43.56
CA THR A 304 20.46 3.82 44.87
C THR A 304 18.94 3.73 44.77
N GLU A 305 18.36 2.87 45.61
CA GLU A 305 16.94 2.79 45.94
C GLU A 305 16.50 4.01 46.74
N GLU A 306 15.28 4.52 46.50
CA GLU A 306 14.50 5.13 47.57
C GLU A 306 13.00 4.86 47.37
N VAL A 307 12.44 4.21 48.39
CA VAL A 307 11.03 3.86 48.58
C VAL A 307 10.33 5.06 49.22
N VAL A 308 9.16 5.47 48.72
CA VAL A 308 8.20 6.27 49.51
C VAL A 308 6.77 5.79 49.29
N GLU A 309 6.13 5.46 50.42
CA GLU A 309 4.74 5.04 50.64
C GLU A 309 3.69 6.14 50.44
N VAL A 310 2.52 5.71 49.96
CA VAL A 310 1.12 5.96 50.41
C VAL A 310 0.67 7.38 50.84
N SER A 311 -0.41 7.86 50.23
CA SER A 311 -1.44 8.69 50.91
C SER A 311 -2.82 8.56 50.23
N GLU A 312 -3.85 8.50 51.07
CA GLU A 312 -5.27 8.20 50.83
C GLU A 312 -6.15 9.39 50.36
N GLU A 313 -7.28 9.02 49.72
CA GLU A 313 -8.66 9.56 49.76
C GLU A 313 -9.08 10.97 49.24
N ALA A 314 -9.90 10.93 48.17
CA ALA A 314 -11.26 11.54 47.93
C ALA A 314 -11.48 13.08 48.04
N PRO A 315 -12.56 13.69 47.45
CA PRO A 315 -13.77 13.11 46.82
C PRO A 315 -14.22 13.71 45.46
N GLU A 316 -15.32 13.15 44.97
CA GLU A 316 -16.13 13.48 43.78
C GLU A 316 -16.59 14.96 43.68
N GLU A 317 -16.64 15.48 42.46
CA GLU A 317 -17.55 16.57 42.09
C GLU A 317 -18.35 16.23 40.81
N VAL A 318 -19.66 16.37 40.97
CA VAL A 318 -20.75 16.24 39.99
C VAL A 318 -20.83 17.54 39.18
N ILE A 319 -20.83 17.48 37.84
CA ILE A 319 -21.36 18.59 37.02
C ILE A 319 -22.17 18.07 35.82
N GLU A 320 -23.43 18.49 35.86
CA GLU A 320 -24.53 18.61 34.89
C GLU A 320 -24.33 18.35 33.38
N GLU A 321 -25.28 17.57 32.90
CA GLU A 321 -25.73 17.37 31.52
C GLU A 321 -26.32 18.67 30.95
N VAL A 322 -25.77 19.17 29.84
CA VAL A 322 -26.41 20.22 29.01
C VAL A 322 -26.64 19.67 27.61
N VAL A 323 -27.92 19.42 27.34
CA VAL A 323 -28.48 19.11 26.04
C VAL A 323 -28.32 20.32 25.11
N ALA A 324 -27.72 20.11 23.94
CA ALA A 324 -27.75 21.05 22.83
C ALA A 324 -28.29 20.35 21.58
N GLU A 325 -29.52 20.70 21.21
CA GLU A 325 -30.11 20.43 19.91
C GLU A 325 -29.41 21.29 18.85
N VAL A 326 -29.03 20.68 17.72
CA VAL A 326 -28.68 21.41 16.49
C VAL A 326 -29.42 20.79 15.31
N PRO A 327 -30.05 21.57 14.41
CA PRO A 327 -31.00 21.08 13.42
C PRO A 327 -30.34 20.53 12.15
N GLU A 328 -31.07 19.64 11.47
CA GLU A 328 -30.84 19.19 10.09
C GLU A 328 -30.96 20.34 9.08
N GLU A 329 -30.00 20.43 8.16
CA GLU A 329 -30.23 20.65 6.72
C GLU A 329 -28.90 20.48 5.96
N ILE A 330 -28.79 19.47 5.08
CA ILE A 330 -27.70 19.33 4.10
C ILE A 330 -28.34 19.24 2.72
N SER A 331 -28.08 20.24 1.88
CA SER A 331 -28.36 20.22 0.46
C SER A 331 -27.25 19.48 -0.29
N GLU A 332 -27.64 18.59 -1.20
CA GLU A 332 -26.78 17.83 -2.11
C GLU A 332 -26.13 18.74 -3.17
N GLU A 333 -24.82 18.61 -3.37
CA GLU A 333 -24.22 18.84 -4.69
C GLU A 333 -23.09 17.81 -4.91
N VAL A 334 -23.24 17.05 -5.99
CA VAL A 334 -22.42 15.92 -6.41
C VAL A 334 -21.25 16.43 -7.25
N VAL A 335 -20.02 16.10 -6.86
CA VAL A 335 -18.85 16.12 -7.75
C VAL A 335 -18.06 14.82 -7.55
N ASP A 336 -18.05 13.99 -8.59
CA ASP A 336 -17.19 12.80 -8.72
C ASP A 336 -15.73 13.24 -8.93
N GLU A 337 -14.95 13.21 -7.86
CA GLU A 337 -13.48 13.20 -7.92
C GLU A 337 -13.00 12.01 -7.06
N LEU A 338 -12.36 11.04 -7.71
CA LEU A 338 -11.64 9.94 -7.02
C LEU A 338 -10.43 10.53 -6.31
N LEU A 339 -10.66 11.09 -5.12
CA LEU A 339 -9.60 11.48 -4.20
C LEU A 339 -8.92 10.21 -3.66
N PRO A 340 -7.61 10.24 -3.42
CA PRO A 340 -6.93 9.16 -2.72
C PRO A 340 -7.65 8.94 -1.38
N ILE A 341 -8.12 7.72 -1.14
CA ILE A 341 -8.78 7.35 0.11
C ILE A 341 -7.69 7.36 1.17
N ILE A 342 -7.54 8.51 1.81
CA ILE A 342 -6.74 8.69 3.02
C ILE A 342 -7.20 7.61 3.99
N LEU A 343 -6.25 6.81 4.49
CA LEU A 343 -6.46 5.89 5.61
C LEU A 343 -7.28 6.66 6.65
N ASN A 344 -8.54 6.32 6.85
CA ASN A 344 -9.45 7.18 7.60
C ASN A 344 -9.12 7.08 9.10
N ILE A 345 -8.13 7.84 9.57
CA ILE A 345 -7.74 7.96 10.99
C ILE A 345 -8.80 8.77 11.76
N ALA A 346 -9.86 9.25 11.11
CA ALA A 346 -10.94 9.98 11.77
C ALA A 346 -11.91 9.03 12.47
N GLN A 347 -11.45 8.39 13.55
CA GLN A 347 -12.28 8.01 14.69
C GLN A 347 -11.37 7.55 15.84
N PHE A 348 -10.74 8.49 16.55
CA PHE A 348 -10.72 8.57 18.03
C PHE A 348 -9.85 9.75 18.49
N ASN A 349 -10.27 10.39 19.58
CA ASN A 349 -9.76 11.65 20.14
C ASN A 349 -8.31 11.57 20.69
N SER A 350 -7.29 11.42 19.83
CA SER A 350 -5.92 11.83 20.21
C SER A 350 -5.75 13.31 19.91
N ASN A 351 -6.16 14.13 20.89
CA ASN A 351 -5.86 15.54 21.07
C ASN A 351 -5.27 16.27 19.82
N GLU A 352 -6.15 16.80 18.96
CA GLU A 352 -5.89 17.49 17.69
C GLU A 352 -4.73 18.52 17.72
N LYS A 353 -4.42 19.00 18.94
CA LYS A 353 -3.34 19.91 19.24
C LYS A 353 -1.94 19.33 18.98
N TYR A 354 -1.70 18.05 19.29
CA TYR A 354 -0.37 17.45 19.14
C TYR A 354 -0.11 17.00 17.69
N TYR A 355 -1.12 16.48 16.99
CA TYR A 355 -0.99 16.07 15.58
C TYR A 355 -0.52 17.21 14.66
N LYS A 356 -1.03 18.43 14.86
CA LYS A 356 -0.60 19.60 14.08
C LYS A 356 0.83 20.05 14.45
N GLU A 357 1.23 19.84 15.69
CA GLU A 357 2.56 20.18 16.20
C GLU A 357 3.59 19.17 15.67
N ASP A 358 3.28 17.87 15.72
CA ASP A 358 4.12 16.77 15.23
C ASP A 358 4.31 16.85 13.70
N ILE A 359 3.25 17.15 12.93
CA ILE A 359 3.36 17.37 11.48
C ILE A 359 4.18 18.63 11.16
N ARG A 360 4.09 19.67 11.99
CA ARG A 360 4.90 20.88 11.79
C ARG A 360 6.37 20.57 12.03
N GLU A 361 6.68 19.83 13.10
CA GLU A 361 8.03 19.42 13.46
C GLU A 361 8.65 18.49 12.41
N LEU A 362 7.88 17.52 11.89
CA LEU A 362 8.30 16.68 10.76
C LEU A 362 8.61 17.50 9.49
N LYS A 363 7.75 18.47 9.16
CA LYS A 363 7.95 19.35 7.99
C LYS A 363 9.15 20.29 8.15
N GLU A 364 9.49 20.67 9.37
CA GLU A 364 10.69 21.48 9.66
C GLU A 364 11.96 20.62 9.56
N ASN A 365 11.94 19.39 10.08
CA ASN A 365 13.05 18.44 9.98
C ASN A 365 13.34 18.07 8.52
N LEU A 366 12.32 17.77 7.71
CA LEU A 366 12.47 17.47 6.28
C LEU A 366 13.05 18.66 5.48
N LYS A 367 12.65 19.90 5.82
CA LYS A 367 13.24 21.11 5.21
C LYS A 367 14.70 21.31 5.60
N GLN A 368 15.09 20.87 6.78
CA GLN A 368 16.47 20.96 7.25
C GLN A 368 17.34 19.92 6.55
N GLU A 369 16.85 18.68 6.40
CA GLU A 369 17.52 17.63 5.62
C GLU A 369 17.68 18.01 4.14
N GLU A 370 16.67 18.65 3.52
CA GLU A 370 16.78 19.15 2.14
C GLU A 370 17.84 20.24 2.00
N LYS A 371 17.97 21.13 2.99
CA LYS A 371 19.02 22.16 3.02
C LYS A 371 20.40 21.55 3.21
N GLU A 372 20.54 20.58 4.10
CA GLU A 372 21.80 19.90 4.35
C GLU A 372 22.24 19.09 3.12
N ASN A 373 21.33 18.38 2.47
CA ASN A 373 21.59 17.67 1.21
C ASN A 373 21.97 18.61 0.06
N LYS A 374 21.41 19.83 0.02
CA LYS A 374 21.78 20.84 -0.97
C LYS A 374 23.20 21.38 -0.72
N ILE A 375 23.57 21.62 0.53
CA ILE A 375 24.92 22.06 0.93
C ILE A 375 25.96 20.97 0.62
N VAL A 376 25.62 19.70 0.84
CA VAL A 376 26.50 18.55 0.50
C VAL A 376 26.68 18.43 -1.00
N LYS A 377 25.63 18.63 -1.82
CA LYS A 377 25.72 18.62 -3.29
C LYS A 377 26.52 19.80 -3.84
N GLU A 378 26.37 21.01 -3.29
CA GLU A 378 27.16 22.17 -3.71
C GLU A 378 28.65 22.00 -3.37
N LYS A 379 28.98 21.46 -2.18
CA LYS A 379 30.37 21.13 -1.80
C LYS A 379 30.98 20.01 -2.66
N ALA A 380 30.18 19.02 -3.06
CA ALA A 380 30.63 17.96 -3.96
C ALA A 380 30.88 18.47 -5.40
N ALA A 381 30.07 19.43 -5.87
CA ALA A 381 30.26 20.07 -7.17
C ALA A 381 31.55 20.91 -7.21
N ASP A 382 31.79 21.75 -6.20
CA ASP A 382 33.01 22.58 -6.08
C ASP A 382 34.30 21.73 -5.98
N ALA A 383 34.24 20.56 -5.35
CA ALA A 383 35.38 19.65 -5.26
C ALA A 383 35.72 18.97 -6.60
N SER A 384 34.73 18.79 -7.49
CA SER A 384 34.90 18.10 -8.78
C SER A 384 35.49 19.00 -9.88
N GLU A 385 35.14 20.29 -9.92
CA GLU A 385 35.68 21.24 -10.91
C GLU A 385 37.16 21.56 -10.67
N GLY A 386 37.59 21.68 -9.40
CA GLY A 386 38.98 21.94 -9.06
C GLY A 386 39.95 20.79 -9.38
N GLY A 387 39.47 19.54 -9.30
CA GLY A 387 40.26 18.35 -9.60
C GLY A 387 40.50 18.14 -11.10
N PHE A 388 39.46 18.34 -11.91
CA PHE A 388 39.53 18.16 -13.36
C PHE A 388 40.44 19.21 -14.03
N ILE A 389 40.36 20.48 -13.60
CA ILE A 389 41.21 21.56 -14.15
C ILE A 389 42.69 21.33 -13.80
N ARG A 390 42.99 20.87 -12.57
CA ARG A 390 44.36 20.53 -12.17
C ARG A 390 44.92 19.33 -12.93
N PHE A 391 44.10 18.30 -13.18
CA PHE A 391 44.48 17.14 -13.97
C PHE A 391 44.77 17.51 -15.44
N MET A 392 43.90 18.31 -16.06
CA MET A 392 44.10 18.81 -17.42
C MET A 392 45.34 19.71 -17.55
N SER A 393 45.62 20.55 -16.55
CA SER A 393 46.84 21.37 -16.51
C SER A 393 48.12 20.53 -16.43
N TRP A 394 48.12 19.45 -15.64
CA TRP A 394 49.23 18.51 -15.57
C TRP A 394 49.45 17.74 -16.87
N MET A 395 48.38 17.29 -17.54
CA MET A 395 48.49 16.64 -18.84
C MET A 395 49.11 17.56 -19.90
N ILE A 396 48.66 18.82 -19.97
CA ILE A 396 49.17 19.80 -20.93
C ILE A 396 50.66 20.07 -20.67
N ALA A 397 51.06 20.18 -19.41
CA ALA A 397 52.47 20.35 -19.04
C ALA A 397 53.34 19.15 -19.47
N PHE A 398 52.84 17.92 -19.33
CA PHE A 398 53.55 16.72 -19.79
C PHE A 398 53.72 16.66 -21.31
N VAL A 399 52.69 17.03 -22.06
CA VAL A 399 52.74 17.08 -23.52
C VAL A 399 53.74 18.13 -23.99
N LEU A 400 53.73 19.32 -23.39
CA LEU A 400 54.69 20.38 -23.72
C LEU A 400 56.13 19.99 -23.38
N LEU A 401 56.35 19.32 -22.24
CA LEU A 401 57.66 18.82 -21.85
C LEU A 401 58.17 17.77 -22.86
N ALA A 402 57.31 16.84 -23.29
CA ALA A 402 57.66 15.84 -24.30
C ALA A 402 58.05 16.48 -25.64
N ILE A 403 57.33 17.52 -26.07
CA ILE A 403 57.65 18.27 -27.29
C ILE A 403 59.01 18.97 -27.16
N ILE A 404 59.29 19.60 -26.02
CA ILE A 404 60.58 20.26 -25.77
C ILE A 404 61.74 19.25 -25.80
N ILE A 405 61.55 18.06 -25.23
CA ILE A 405 62.54 16.98 -25.25
C ILE A 405 62.81 16.52 -26.69
N VAL A 406 61.76 16.32 -27.50
CA VAL A 406 61.90 15.93 -28.92
C VAL A 406 62.66 17.01 -29.70
N VAL A 407 62.29 18.28 -29.52
CA VAL A 407 62.96 19.41 -30.19
C VAL A 407 64.42 19.54 -29.75
N LEU A 408 64.73 19.30 -28.47
CA LEU A 408 66.12 19.32 -27.98
C LEU A 408 66.95 18.16 -28.50
N ILE A 409 66.36 16.97 -28.66
CA ILE A 409 67.03 15.80 -29.26
C ILE A 409 67.36 16.09 -30.74
N ASP A 410 66.41 16.67 -31.49
CA ASP A 410 66.61 17.06 -32.89
C ASP A 410 67.60 18.24 -33.09
N LEU A 411 67.97 18.95 -32.02
CA LEU A 411 68.98 20.02 -32.04
C LEU A 411 70.38 19.55 -31.64
N ILE A 412 70.49 18.36 -31.05
CA ILE A 412 71.74 17.77 -30.55
C ILE A 412 72.28 16.69 -31.51
N PHE A 413 71.43 16.15 -32.39
CA PHE A 413 71.80 15.27 -33.51
C PHE A 413 71.68 16.01 -34.84
#